data_AF-A0A7L2SG56-F1
#
_entry.id   AF-A0A7L2SG56-F1
#
_cell.length_a   1.000
_cell.length_b   1.000
_cell.length_c   1.000
_cell.angle_alpha   90.00
_cell.angle_beta   90.00
_cell.angle_gamma   90.00
#
_symmetry.space_group_name_H-M   'P 1'
#
loop_
_entity.id
_entity.type
_entity.pdbx_description
1 polymer ?
#
loop_
_entity_poly.entity_id
_entity_poly.type
_entity_poly.pdbx_seq_one_letter_code
_entity_poly.pdbx_strand_id
1 'polypeptide(L)'
;EPSLICPPPRSRSYLPPEGLQSCLESHVREVFGPSVPEDWQQTPLRENRLKHRLLAQLAAELGHAVPNSQLHQMRCAGDVLGFYRNPVKDGTKFDELTAAELPPNLKIIWQQ
;
A
#
# COMPACT_ATOMS: atom_id res chain seq x y z
N GLU A 1 -14.12 -1.78 33.74
CA GLU A 1 -13.26 -1.11 32.75
C GLU A 1 -12.93 -2.11 31.64
N PRO A 2 -12.88 -1.69 30.36
CA PRO A 2 -12.45 -2.60 29.29
C PRO A 2 -10.94 -2.84 29.40
N SER A 3 -10.53 -4.11 29.44
CA SER A 3 -9.12 -4.49 29.39
C SER A 3 -8.56 -4.21 28.00
N LEU A 4 -7.52 -3.36 27.93
CA LEU A 4 -6.81 -3.09 26.68
C LEU A 4 -5.84 -4.24 26.38
N ILE A 5 -6.30 -5.24 25.63
CA ILE A 5 -5.49 -6.36 25.17
C ILE A 5 -4.78 -5.95 23.87
N CYS A 6 -3.51 -6.33 23.74
CA CYS A 6 -2.73 -6.06 22.53
C CYS A 6 -3.37 -6.78 21.31
N PRO A 7 -3.68 -6.08 20.21
CA PRO A 7 -4.20 -6.72 19.02
C PRO A 7 -3.12 -7.60 18.36
N PRO A 8 -3.52 -8.61 17.57
CA PRO A 8 -2.55 -9.42 16.82
C PRO A 8 -1.78 -8.56 15.82
N PRO A 9 -0.50 -8.89 15.54
CA PRO A 9 0.26 -8.21 14.50
C PRO A 9 -0.37 -8.46 13.12
N ARG A 10 -0.35 -7.43 12.28
CA ARG A 10 -0.81 -7.52 10.89
C ARG A 10 0.31 -8.02 9.97
N SER A 11 -0.04 -8.83 8.97
CA SER A 11 0.85 -9.12 7.84
C SER A 11 1.20 -7.82 7.10
N ARG A 12 2.41 -7.76 6.53
CA ARG A 12 2.86 -6.64 5.70
C ARG A 12 2.68 -6.92 4.21
N SER A 13 2.19 -8.12 3.86
CA SER A 13 1.86 -8.45 2.49
C SER A 13 0.79 -7.50 1.97
N TYR A 14 0.94 -7.12 0.70
CA TYR A 14 0.00 -6.26 0.01
C TYR A 14 -0.14 -6.73 -1.43
N LEU A 15 -1.39 -6.90 -1.86
CA LEU A 15 -1.73 -7.19 -3.24
C LEU A 15 -2.67 -6.09 -3.74
N PRO A 16 -2.38 -5.47 -4.90
CA PRO A 16 -3.22 -4.42 -5.45
C PRO A 16 -4.60 -4.99 -5.84
N PRO A 17 -5.71 -4.38 -5.38
CA PRO A 17 -7.04 -4.80 -5.81
C PRO A 17 -7.29 -4.43 -7.28
N GLU A 18 -8.11 -5.22 -7.97
CA GLU A 18 -8.46 -4.97 -9.39
C GLU A 18 -9.09 -3.58 -9.61
N GLY A 19 -9.89 -3.12 -8.65
CA GLY A 19 -10.55 -1.80 -8.65
C GLY A 19 -9.72 -0.64 -8.12
N LEU A 20 -8.38 -0.79 -7.97
CA LEU A 20 -7.52 0.22 -7.34
C LEU A 20 -7.67 1.63 -7.95
N GLN A 21 -7.74 1.72 -9.28
CA GLN A 21 -7.85 3.01 -9.96
C GLN A 21 -9.15 3.74 -9.61
N SER A 22 -10.29 3.04 -9.68
CA SER A 22 -11.61 3.61 -9.38
C SER A 22 -11.74 3.97 -7.89
N CYS A 23 -11.23 3.12 -7.01
CA CYS A 23 -11.14 3.42 -5.57
C CYS A 23 -10.35 4.71 -5.34
N LEU A 24 -9.13 4.81 -5.88
CA LEU A 24 -8.27 5.96 -5.67
C LEU A 24 -8.84 7.24 -6.30
N GLU A 25 -9.45 7.16 -7.48
CA GLU A 25 -10.16 8.28 -8.11
C GLU A 25 -11.30 8.79 -7.24
N SER A 26 -12.10 7.88 -6.65
CA SER A 26 -13.20 8.28 -5.74
C SER A 26 -12.69 9.01 -4.50
N HIS A 27 -11.61 8.55 -3.88
CA HIS A 27 -10.98 9.23 -2.73
C HIS A 27 -10.38 10.57 -3.09
N VAL A 28 -9.71 10.67 -4.24
CA VAL A 28 -9.16 11.95 -4.72
C VAL A 28 -10.28 12.96 -4.95
N ARG A 29 -11.39 12.55 -5.59
CA ARG A 29 -12.55 13.41 -5.78
C ARG A 29 -13.25 13.79 -4.48
N GLU A 30 -13.34 12.88 -3.51
CA GLU A 30 -13.91 13.19 -2.19
C GLU A 30 -13.06 14.24 -1.44
N VAL A 31 -11.73 14.08 -1.44
CA VAL A 31 -10.83 14.91 -0.63
C VAL A 31 -10.55 16.26 -1.28
N PHE A 32 -10.33 16.30 -2.59
CA PHE A 32 -9.94 17.51 -3.33
C PHE A 32 -11.13 18.20 -4.02
N GLY A 33 -12.27 17.51 -4.16
CA GLY A 33 -13.52 18.09 -4.65
C GLY A 33 -13.42 18.66 -6.08
N PRO A 34 -14.00 19.84 -6.36
CA PRO A 34 -14.05 20.41 -7.71
C PRO A 34 -12.70 20.90 -8.25
N SER A 35 -11.64 20.87 -7.44
CA SER A 35 -10.29 21.25 -7.86
C SER A 35 -9.55 20.14 -8.63
N VAL A 36 -10.17 18.97 -8.77
CA VAL A 36 -9.60 17.82 -9.48
C VAL A 36 -9.65 18.06 -11.00
N PRO A 37 -8.50 18.04 -11.69
CA PRO A 37 -8.45 18.10 -13.15
C PRO A 37 -9.10 16.88 -13.80
N GLU A 38 -9.40 16.97 -15.10
CA GLU A 38 -9.97 15.86 -15.86
C GLU A 38 -9.05 14.62 -15.86
N ASP A 39 -7.74 14.84 -15.99
CA ASP A 39 -6.75 13.83 -15.62
C ASP A 39 -6.46 13.88 -14.12
N TRP A 40 -7.29 13.17 -13.35
CA TRP A 40 -7.22 13.14 -11.89
C TRP A 40 -5.84 12.71 -11.35
N GLN A 41 -5.05 11.94 -12.12
CA GLN A 41 -3.72 11.50 -11.70
C GLN A 41 -2.74 12.68 -11.55
N GLN A 42 -2.97 13.78 -12.26
CA GLN A 42 -2.15 14.99 -12.16
C GLN A 42 -2.51 15.87 -10.97
N THR A 43 -3.52 15.50 -10.17
CA THR A 43 -3.92 16.27 -9.00
C THR A 43 -2.73 16.47 -8.06
N PRO A 44 -2.30 17.71 -7.78
CA PRO A 44 -1.10 17.96 -6.99
C PRO A 44 -1.41 17.88 -5.48
N LEU A 45 -0.66 17.07 -4.72
CA LEU A 45 -0.78 16.91 -3.27
C LEU A 45 0.06 17.96 -2.52
N ARG A 46 -0.16 19.25 -2.82
CA ARG A 46 0.59 20.37 -2.19
C ARG A 46 0.15 20.65 -0.77
N GLU A 47 -1.14 20.54 -0.50
CA GLU A 47 -1.69 20.83 0.83
C GLU A 47 -1.51 19.62 1.75
N ASN A 48 -0.69 19.78 2.78
CA ASN A 48 -0.33 18.70 3.71
C ASN A 48 -1.56 18.08 4.41
N ARG A 49 -2.60 18.88 4.69
CA ARG A 49 -3.83 18.39 5.34
C ARG A 49 -4.61 17.44 4.44
N LEU A 50 -4.82 17.83 3.17
CA LEU A 50 -5.50 17.01 2.18
C LEU A 50 -4.68 15.78 1.81
N LYS A 51 -3.37 15.94 1.64
CA LYS A 51 -2.43 14.83 1.43
C LYS A 51 -2.52 13.81 2.56
N HIS A 52 -2.46 14.26 3.81
CA HIS A 52 -2.58 13.37 4.96
C HIS A 52 -3.94 12.67 4.99
N ARG A 53 -5.04 13.40 4.77
CA ARG A 53 -6.39 12.81 4.74
C ARG A 53 -6.51 11.70 3.69
N LEU A 54 -6.08 11.96 2.46
CA LEU A 54 -6.09 10.98 1.37
C LEU A 54 -5.28 9.74 1.75
N LEU A 55 -4.02 9.91 2.17
CA LEU A 55 -3.14 8.80 2.50
C LEU A 55 -3.64 7.99 3.71
N ALA A 56 -4.26 8.65 4.68
CA ALA A 56 -4.85 7.96 5.85
C ALA A 56 -6.09 7.13 5.47
N GLN A 57 -6.96 7.65 4.60
CA GLN A 57 -8.12 6.92 4.08
C GLN A 57 -7.67 5.69 3.28
N LEU A 58 -6.71 5.86 2.36
CA LEU A 58 -6.16 4.75 1.58
C LEU A 58 -5.45 3.71 2.46
N ALA A 59 -4.69 4.13 3.48
CA ALA A 59 -4.03 3.21 4.41
C ALA A 59 -5.03 2.40 5.25
N ALA A 60 -6.16 2.99 5.63
CA ALA A 60 -7.22 2.31 6.37
C ALA A 60 -7.97 1.31 5.48
N GLU A 61 -8.28 1.68 4.24
CA GLU A 61 -9.03 0.83 3.30
C GLU A 61 -8.18 -0.30 2.71
N LEU A 62 -6.96 0.00 2.27
CA LEU A 62 -6.06 -0.96 1.63
C LEU A 62 -5.20 -1.73 2.64
N GLY A 63 -5.23 -1.34 3.92
CA GLY A 63 -4.37 -1.93 4.97
C GLY A 63 -2.87 -1.68 4.78
N HIS A 64 -2.48 -0.86 3.81
CA HIS A 64 -1.10 -0.62 3.40
C HIS A 64 -0.78 0.89 3.46
N ALA A 65 0.13 1.27 4.35
CA ALA A 65 0.51 2.66 4.58
C ALA A 65 1.81 3.02 3.86
N VAL A 66 1.87 4.25 3.33
CA VAL A 66 3.10 4.79 2.70
C VAL A 66 4.17 5.03 3.77
N PRO A 67 5.41 4.53 3.58
CA PRO A 67 6.49 4.75 4.53
C PRO A 67 7.00 6.21 4.50
N ASN A 68 7.50 6.68 5.64
CA ASN A 68 7.99 8.07 5.81
C ASN A 68 9.05 8.46 4.77
N SER A 69 9.92 7.51 4.39
CA SER A 69 10.96 7.72 3.38
C SER A 69 10.40 8.04 2.00
N GLN A 70 9.19 7.59 1.67
CA GLN A 70 8.55 7.79 0.37
C GLN A 70 7.50 8.91 0.38
N LEU A 71 7.13 9.46 1.55
CA LEU A 71 6.14 10.54 1.63
C LEU A 71 6.51 11.78 0.81
N HIS A 72 7.79 12.12 0.70
CA HIS A 72 8.24 13.26 -0.11
C HIS A 72 8.14 13.03 -1.62
N GLN A 73 8.00 11.76 -2.04
CA GLN A 73 7.85 11.34 -3.45
C GLN A 73 6.40 11.39 -3.88
N MET A 74 5.43 11.34 -2.95
CA MET A 74 4.00 11.47 -3.23
C MET A 74 3.62 12.93 -3.54
N ARG A 75 3.86 13.39 -4.78
CA ARG A 75 3.65 14.78 -5.20
C ARG A 75 2.34 14.95 -5.97
N CYS A 76 1.94 13.95 -6.75
CA CYS A 76 0.65 13.89 -7.42
C CYS A 76 -0.10 12.58 -7.13
N ALA A 77 -1.40 12.53 -7.47
CA ALA A 77 -2.21 11.33 -7.25
C ALA A 77 -1.69 10.13 -8.07
N GLY A 78 -1.04 10.38 -9.21
CA GLY A 78 -0.35 9.38 -10.02
C GLY A 78 0.82 8.73 -9.28
N ASP A 79 1.59 9.47 -8.48
CA ASP A 79 2.67 8.91 -7.65
C ASP A 79 2.10 7.92 -6.61
N VAL A 80 0.97 8.28 -6.00
CA VAL A 80 0.26 7.44 -5.03
C VAL A 80 -0.27 6.19 -5.71
N LEU A 81 -0.88 6.31 -6.88
CA LEU A 81 -1.32 5.17 -7.68
C LEU A 81 -0.14 4.27 -8.06
N GLY A 82 0.99 4.84 -8.45
CA GLY A 82 2.22 4.13 -8.78
C GLY A 82 2.75 3.31 -7.60
N PHE A 83 2.70 3.87 -6.39
CA PHE A 83 3.05 3.16 -5.16
C PHE A 83 2.13 1.96 -4.92
N TYR A 84 0.81 2.17 -4.93
CA TYR A 84 -0.17 1.10 -4.65
C TYR A 84 -0.32 0.07 -5.77
N ARG A 85 0.25 0.29 -6.97
CA ARG A 85 0.30 -0.74 -8.01
C ARG A 85 1.32 -1.84 -7.71
N ASN A 86 2.31 -1.57 -6.86
CA ASN A 86 3.40 -2.51 -6.60
C ASN A 86 3.02 -3.45 -5.45
N PRO A 87 2.97 -4.77 -5.67
CA PRO A 87 2.70 -5.73 -4.61
C PRO A 87 3.89 -5.82 -3.63
N VAL A 88 3.59 -6.12 -2.37
CA VAL A 88 4.59 -6.36 -1.32
C VAL A 88 4.42 -7.78 -0.78
N LYS A 89 5.51 -8.54 -0.72
CA LYS A 89 5.55 -9.86 -0.08
C LYS A 89 6.32 -9.74 1.22
N ASP A 90 5.81 -10.33 2.29
CA ASP A 90 6.44 -10.32 3.61
C ASP A 90 7.09 -11.67 4.00
N GLY A 91 7.06 -12.65 3.09
CA GLY A 91 7.76 -13.93 3.23
C GLY A 91 9.27 -13.74 3.26
N THR A 92 9.96 -14.63 4.00
CA THR A 92 11.42 -14.65 4.02
C THR A 92 11.95 -15.19 2.69
N LYS A 93 13.26 -15.00 2.45
CA LYS A 93 13.92 -15.60 1.28
C LYS A 93 13.88 -17.12 1.28
N PHE A 94 13.80 -17.73 2.47
CA PHE A 94 13.61 -19.17 2.58
C PHE A 94 12.20 -19.60 2.16
N ASP A 95 11.17 -18.87 2.61
CA ASP A 95 9.78 -19.14 2.22
C ASP A 95 9.58 -18.98 0.71
N GLU A 96 10.17 -17.92 0.12
CA GLU A 96 10.15 -17.69 -1.33
C GLU A 96 10.80 -18.84 -2.10
N LEU A 97 11.91 -19.37 -1.58
CA LEU A 97 12.68 -20.42 -2.23
C LEU A 97 12.02 -21.80 -2.09
N THR A 98 11.40 -22.09 -0.95
CA THR A 98 10.67 -23.35 -0.74
C THR A 98 9.35 -23.39 -1.52
N ALA A 99 8.75 -22.24 -1.82
CA ALA A 99 7.59 -22.13 -2.70
C ALA A 99 7.93 -22.27 -4.20
N ALA A 100 9.21 -22.12 -4.57
CA ALA A 100 9.66 -22.30 -5.95
C ALA A 100 9.80 -23.78 -6.32
N GLU A 101 9.73 -24.09 -7.61
CA GLU A 101 10.00 -25.45 -8.11
C GLU A 101 11.48 -25.78 -7.98
N LEU A 102 11.83 -26.48 -6.90
CA LEU A 102 13.19 -26.90 -6.64
C LEU A 102 13.54 -28.15 -7.46
N PRO A 103 14.77 -28.23 -8.01
CA PRO A 103 15.27 -29.45 -8.65
C PRO A 103 15.16 -30.67 -7.71
N PRO A 104 14.85 -31.87 -8.23
CA PRO A 104 14.58 -33.05 -7.39
C PRO A 104 15.78 -33.48 -6.53
N ASN A 105 17.00 -33.12 -6.95
CA ASN A 105 18.26 -33.37 -6.26
C ASN A 105 18.63 -32.32 -5.20
N LEU A 106 17.81 -31.30 -5.00
CA LEU A 106 18.07 -30.21 -4.06
C LEU A 106 17.10 -30.29 -2.88
N LYS A 107 17.65 -30.49 -1.68
CA LYS A 107 16.93 -30.51 -0.41
C LYS A 107 17.53 -29.46 0.50
N ILE A 108 16.71 -28.53 0.99
CA ILE A 108 17.14 -27.50 1.92
C ILE A 108 16.34 -27.67 3.21
N ILE A 109 17.05 -27.68 4.33
CA ILE A 109 16.48 -27.83 5.67
C ILE A 109 16.80 -26.55 6.44
N TRP A 110 15.78 -25.92 7.00
CA TRP A 110 15.98 -24.76 7.88
C TRP A 110 16.38 -25.24 9.28
N GLN A 111 17.53 -24.78 9.77
CA GLN A 111 17.98 -24.97 11.15
C GLN A 111 18.05 -23.60 11.81
N GLN A 112 17.35 -23.45 12.93
CA GLN A 112 17.19 -22.19 13.66
C GLN A 112 17.93 -22.23 14.99
#